data_AF-A0A934XV07-F1
#
_entry.id   AF-A0A934XV07-F1
#
_cell.length_a   1.000
_cell.length_b   1.000
_cell.length_c   1.000
_cell.angle_alpha   90.00
_cell.angle_beta   90.00
_cell.angle_gamma   90.00
#
_symmetry.space_group_name_H-M   'P 1'
#
loop_
_entity.id
_entity.type
_entity.pdbx_description
1 polymer ?
#
loop_
_entity_poly.entity_id
_entity_poly.type
_entity_poly.pdbx_seq_one_letter_code
_entity_poly.pdbx_strand_id
1 'polypeptide(L)'
;MAKRERAVKEPTKKQTALNRRERELQRRVLIGVGITGALVVILLATGLLQQLVLIPNSPVASANGVKITTDRYQARVKYERALLVNQLAQYQQIQEQLDPGGTNNFFGSQIQQLEQQLSSPETLALSVLDNMIDETLIRQEAAKRGLSVDPADLQKEVQKNFGYEPDATPTPIMTPATITSTQVVTTSAGVTGTQVVSVTVTPAPTATPYTETEYQRVYKETLDNIKQSSGVTEAEFRA
;
A
#
# COMPACT_ATOMS: atom_id res chain seq x y z
N MET A 1 50.61 62.53 -2.63
CA MET A 1 50.01 61.91 -1.42
C MET A 1 50.52 60.48 -1.33
N ALA A 2 51.44 60.15 -0.42
CA ALA A 2 52.07 58.83 -0.34
C ALA A 2 51.53 58.03 0.85
N LYS A 3 50.94 56.87 0.55
CA LYS A 3 50.32 55.93 1.48
C LYS A 3 51.43 55.18 2.23
N ARG A 4 51.53 55.36 3.55
CA ARG A 4 52.48 54.63 4.40
C ARG A 4 52.03 53.18 4.53
N GLU A 5 52.81 52.29 3.92
CA GLU A 5 52.73 50.85 4.11
C GLU A 5 53.28 50.51 5.50
N ARG A 6 52.45 49.93 6.36
CA ARG A 6 52.86 49.54 7.71
C ARG A 6 53.64 48.23 7.61
N ALA A 7 54.95 48.30 7.87
CA ALA A 7 55.82 47.14 7.95
C ALA A 7 55.37 46.18 9.06
N VAL A 8 55.14 44.91 8.69
CA VAL A 8 54.84 43.82 9.61
C VAL A 8 56.11 43.51 10.41
N LYS A 9 56.09 43.76 11.72
CA LYS A 9 57.22 43.43 12.62
C LYS A 9 57.38 41.92 12.73
N GLU A 10 58.59 41.43 12.45
CA GLU A 10 58.95 40.03 12.66
C GLU A 10 58.93 39.68 14.16
N PRO A 11 58.38 38.51 14.54
CA PRO A 11 58.18 38.14 15.94
C PRO A 11 59.52 37.87 16.64
N THR A 12 59.65 38.33 17.88
CA THR A 12 60.86 38.21 18.70
C THR A 12 61.10 36.74 19.11
N LYS A 13 62.36 36.28 19.24
CA LYS A 13 62.72 34.89 19.64
C LYS A 13 61.98 34.38 20.90
N LYS A 14 61.61 35.29 21.81
CA LYS A 14 60.85 34.97 23.03
C LYS A 14 59.35 34.75 22.73
N GLN A 15 58.77 35.51 21.80
CA GLN A 15 57.37 35.39 21.37
C GLN A 15 57.14 34.13 20.52
N THR A 16 58.11 33.72 19.71
CA THR A 16 58.03 32.47 18.94
C THR A 16 58.11 31.22 19.81
N ALA A 17 58.85 31.26 20.92
CA ALA A 17 58.93 30.16 21.90
C ALA A 17 57.63 29.99 22.71
N LEU A 18 56.99 31.09 23.12
CA LEU A 18 55.67 31.08 23.78
C LEU A 18 54.58 30.55 22.83
N ASN A 19 54.53 31.04 21.59
CA ASN A 19 53.58 30.58 20.57
C ASN A 19 53.72 29.09 20.23
N ARG A 20 54.91 28.48 20.37
CA ARG A 20 55.07 27.02 20.18
C ARG A 20 54.34 26.21 21.24
N ARG A 21 54.41 26.63 22.52
CA ARG A 21 53.73 25.94 23.62
C ARG A 21 52.20 26.06 23.51
N GLU A 22 51.70 27.22 23.13
CA GLU A 22 50.26 27.43 22.89
C GLU A 22 49.74 26.59 21.73
N ARG A 23 50.51 26.47 20.63
CA ARG A 23 50.12 25.60 19.51
C ARG A 23 50.06 24.12 19.89
N GLU A 24 50.96 23.65 20.74
CA GLU A 24 50.93 22.27 21.24
C GLU A 24 49.69 22.02 22.12
N LEU A 25 49.37 22.96 23.00
CA LEU A 25 48.15 22.90 23.83
C LEU A 25 46.89 22.97 22.96
N GLN A 26 46.83 23.92 22.02
CA GLN A 26 45.71 24.08 21.10
C GLN A 26 45.52 22.84 20.22
N ARG A 27 46.60 22.22 19.74
CA ARG A 27 46.54 20.97 18.96
C ARG A 27 46.01 19.81 19.79
N ARG A 28 46.42 19.68 21.06
CA ARG A 28 45.89 18.66 21.98
C ARG A 28 44.41 18.89 22.31
N VAL A 29 44.01 20.14 22.55
CA VAL A 29 42.61 20.50 22.77
C VAL A 29 41.76 20.19 21.54
N LEU A 30 42.24 20.53 20.34
CA LEU A 30 41.53 20.26 19.10
C LEU A 30 41.38 18.75 18.82
N ILE A 31 42.42 17.96 19.13
CA ILE A 31 42.35 16.49 19.09
C ILE A 31 41.34 15.97 20.11
N GLY A 32 41.36 16.48 21.35
CA GLY A 32 40.40 16.11 22.39
C GLY A 32 38.95 16.40 21.99
N VAL A 33 38.68 17.59 21.45
CA VAL A 33 37.37 17.96 20.91
C VAL A 33 36.97 17.08 19.74
N GLY A 34 37.91 16.76 18.84
CA GLY A 34 37.69 15.85 17.73
C GLY A 34 37.32 14.43 18.18
N ILE A 35 38.01 13.90 19.20
CA ILE A 35 37.71 12.59 19.79
C ILE A 35 36.33 12.59 20.45
N THR A 36 36.03 13.61 21.26
CA THR A 36 34.71 13.73 21.90
C THR A 36 33.60 13.84 20.86
N GLY A 37 33.80 14.65 19.81
CA GLY A 37 32.86 14.77 18.69
C GLY A 37 32.65 13.44 17.97
N ALA A 38 33.73 12.70 17.70
CA ALA A 38 33.65 11.38 17.08
C ALA A 38 32.89 10.36 17.97
N LEU A 39 33.12 10.37 19.28
CA LEU A 39 32.40 9.51 20.22
C LEU A 39 30.89 9.80 20.25
N VAL A 40 30.49 11.07 20.21
CA VAL A 40 29.07 11.46 20.12
C VAL A 40 28.45 10.93 18.82
N VAL A 41 29.13 11.08 17.69
CA VAL A 41 28.64 10.56 16.39
C VAL A 41 28.52 9.05 16.41
N ILE A 42 29.49 8.33 16.98
CA ILE A 42 29.45 6.87 17.10
C ILE A 42 28.24 6.44 17.96
N LEU A 43 28.03 7.08 19.11
CA LEU A 43 26.88 6.78 19.98
C LEU A 43 25.54 7.01 19.26
N LEU A 44 25.40 8.14 18.57
CA LEU A 44 24.20 8.43 17.77
C LEU A 44 24.02 7.40 16.65
N ALA A 45 25.09 7.04 15.93
CA ALA A 45 25.04 6.05 14.89
C ALA A 45 24.65 4.66 15.42
N THR A 46 25.18 4.24 16.57
CA THR A 46 24.77 2.97 17.21
C THR A 46 23.32 2.98 17.66
N GLY A 47 22.83 4.08 18.22
CA GLY A 47 21.42 4.21 18.60
C GLY A 47 20.49 4.14 17.38
N LEU A 48 20.85 4.81 16.28
CA LEU A 48 20.10 4.75 15.03
C LEU A 48 20.13 3.35 14.41
N LEU A 49 21.29 2.68 14.37
CA LEU A 49 21.40 1.31 13.86
C LEU A 49 20.56 0.33 14.68
N GLN A 50 20.56 0.47 16.00
CA GLN A 50 19.78 -0.40 16.88
C GLN A 50 18.28 -0.21 16.65
N GLN A 51 17.81 1.03 16.56
CA GLN A 51 16.40 1.35 16.37
C GLN A 51 15.89 1.02 14.96
N LEU A 52 16.66 1.33 13.90
CA LEU A 52 16.20 1.20 12.52
C LEU A 52 16.49 -0.18 11.90
N VAL A 53 17.47 -0.92 12.40
CA VAL A 53 17.88 -2.20 11.78
C VAL A 53 17.71 -3.37 12.73
N LEU A 54 18.13 -3.24 13.98
CA LEU A 54 18.23 -4.38 14.89
C LEU A 54 16.88 -4.79 15.48
N ILE A 55 16.07 -3.82 15.92
CA ILE A 55 14.72 -4.07 16.45
C ILE A 55 13.77 -4.63 15.38
N PRO A 56 13.60 -4.01 14.19
CA PRO A 56 12.66 -4.52 13.19
C PRO A 56 13.02 -5.92 12.65
N ASN A 57 14.32 -6.22 12.55
CA ASN A 57 14.79 -7.52 12.04
C ASN A 57 14.87 -8.62 13.12
N SER A 58 14.46 -8.33 14.36
CA SER A 58 14.43 -9.34 15.42
C SER A 58 13.27 -10.34 15.21
N PRO A 59 13.48 -11.65 15.42
CA PRO A 59 12.45 -12.66 15.18
C PRO A 59 11.40 -12.66 16.30
N VAL A 60 10.12 -12.60 15.94
CA VAL A 60 8.98 -12.77 16.86
C VAL A 60 8.60 -14.23 17.04
N ALA A 61 8.80 -15.04 16.00
CA ALA A 61 8.59 -16.49 16.02
C ALA A 61 9.49 -17.19 15.00
N SER A 62 9.58 -18.52 15.09
CA SER A 62 10.29 -19.33 14.10
C SER A 62 9.54 -20.61 13.79
N ALA A 63 9.37 -20.91 12.50
CA ALA A 63 8.76 -22.14 12.01
C ALA A 63 9.82 -23.02 11.34
N ASN A 64 10.19 -24.15 11.96
CA ASN A 64 11.26 -25.06 11.48
C ASN A 64 12.56 -24.34 11.08
N GLY A 65 12.98 -23.34 11.87
CA GLY A 65 14.22 -22.58 11.62
C GLY A 65 14.09 -21.40 10.66
N VAL A 66 12.95 -21.20 10.00
CA VAL A 66 12.64 -19.95 9.27
C VAL A 66 12.13 -18.91 10.26
N LYS A 67 12.79 -17.75 10.28
CA LYS A 67 12.49 -16.64 11.20
C LYS A 67 11.37 -15.76 10.63
N ILE A 68 10.36 -15.49 11.46
CA ILE A 68 9.35 -14.46 11.20
C ILE A 68 9.81 -13.19 11.93
N THR A 69 10.18 -12.16 11.17
CA THR A 69 10.74 -10.91 11.70
C THR A 69 9.63 -9.96 12.18
N THR A 70 9.99 -9.07 13.11
CA THR A 70 9.06 -8.15 13.76
C THR A 70 8.42 -7.17 12.77
N ASP A 71 9.20 -6.66 11.82
CA ASP A 71 8.73 -5.77 10.75
C ASP A 71 7.60 -6.40 9.93
N ARG A 72 7.78 -7.64 9.46
CA ARG A 72 6.78 -8.36 8.67
C ARG A 72 5.52 -8.65 9.46
N TYR A 73 5.69 -9.08 10.71
CA TYR A 73 4.58 -9.29 11.60
C TYR A 73 3.77 -8.01 11.84
N GLN A 74 4.44 -6.90 12.16
CA GLN A 74 3.78 -5.61 12.35
C GLN A 74 3.09 -5.11 11.08
N ALA A 75 3.71 -5.29 9.91
CA ALA A 75 3.10 -4.95 8.63
C ALA A 75 1.80 -5.72 8.42
N ARG A 76 1.81 -7.05 8.64
CA ARG A 76 0.60 -7.86 8.48
C ARG A 76 -0.50 -7.47 9.47
N VAL A 77 -0.17 -7.25 10.74
CA VAL A 77 -1.16 -6.80 11.75
C VAL A 77 -1.78 -5.45 11.37
N LYS A 78 -0.96 -4.49 10.93
CA LYS A 78 -1.46 -3.17 10.49
C LYS A 78 -2.39 -3.30 9.29
N TYR A 79 -2.05 -4.16 8.33
CA TYR A 79 -2.88 -4.44 7.16
C TYR A 79 -4.23 -5.05 7.55
N GLU A 80 -4.24 -6.13 8.35
CA GLU A 80 -5.48 -6.78 8.78
C GLU A 80 -6.38 -5.81 9.56
N ARG A 81 -5.79 -5.02 10.45
CA ARG A 81 -6.52 -3.98 11.17
C ARG A 81 -7.10 -2.93 10.22
N ALA A 82 -6.32 -2.48 9.24
CA ALA A 82 -6.81 -1.51 8.25
C ALA A 82 -7.96 -2.09 7.44
N LEU A 83 -7.94 -3.38 7.11
CA LEU A 83 -9.05 -4.05 6.42
C LEU A 83 -10.33 -4.03 7.27
N LEU A 84 -10.23 -4.34 8.56
CA LEU A 84 -11.37 -4.26 9.48
C LEU A 84 -11.91 -2.83 9.63
N VAL A 85 -11.02 -1.84 9.73
CA VAL A 85 -11.41 -0.42 9.82
C VAL A 85 -12.09 0.04 8.52
N ASN A 86 -11.56 -0.32 7.36
CA ASN A 86 -12.17 0.02 6.08
C ASN A 86 -13.55 -0.63 5.91
N GLN A 87 -13.68 -1.90 6.34
CA GLN A 87 -14.97 -2.59 6.31
C GLN A 87 -15.98 -1.94 7.25
N LEU A 88 -15.56 -1.53 8.46
CA LEU A 88 -16.39 -0.79 9.39
C LEU A 88 -16.86 0.55 8.79
N ALA A 89 -15.94 1.32 8.22
CA ALA A 89 -16.25 2.59 7.57
C ALA A 89 -17.23 2.42 6.40
N GLN A 90 -17.09 1.35 5.61
CA GLN A 90 -18.02 1.02 4.54
C GLN A 90 -19.44 0.77 5.10
N TYR A 91 -19.58 -0.01 6.17
CA TYR A 91 -20.89 -0.25 6.79
C TYR A 91 -21.51 1.02 7.37
N GLN A 92 -20.72 1.87 8.01
CA GLN A 92 -21.20 3.15 8.54
C GLN A 92 -21.70 4.06 7.41
N GLN A 93 -20.96 4.16 6.31
CA GLN A 93 -21.34 4.97 5.14
C GLN A 93 -22.63 4.45 4.47
N ILE A 94 -22.80 3.13 4.40
CA ILE A 94 -24.02 2.50 3.86
C ILE A 94 -25.20 2.77 4.82
N GLN A 95 -24.99 2.64 6.13
CA GLN A 95 -26.01 2.89 7.14
C GLN A 95 -26.50 4.35 7.10
N GLU A 96 -25.62 5.33 6.94
CA GLU A 96 -26.00 6.73 6.81
C GLU A 96 -26.87 7.01 5.57
N GLN A 97 -26.64 6.29 4.47
CA GLN A 97 -27.42 6.44 3.24
C GLN A 97 -28.80 5.76 3.29
N LEU A 98 -28.87 4.58 3.91
CA LEU A 98 -30.09 3.76 3.95
C LEU A 98 -30.99 4.08 5.14
N ASP A 99 -30.41 4.43 6.29
CA ASP A 99 -31.12 4.67 7.54
C ASP A 99 -30.52 5.90 8.27
N PRO A 100 -30.67 7.11 7.68
CA PRO A 100 -30.17 8.33 8.29
C PRO A 100 -30.79 8.53 9.69
N GLY A 101 -29.97 8.41 10.72
CA GLY A 101 -30.39 8.47 12.13
C GLY A 101 -30.44 7.12 12.86
N GLY A 102 -30.19 5.99 12.19
CA GLY A 102 -29.99 4.68 12.81
C GLY A 102 -31.23 4.09 13.49
N THR A 103 -32.43 4.38 12.97
CA THR A 103 -33.69 3.93 13.59
C THR A 103 -33.92 2.43 13.40
N ASN A 104 -33.54 1.89 12.24
CA ASN A 104 -33.76 0.50 11.83
C ASN A 104 -32.54 -0.39 12.09
N ASN A 105 -31.36 0.19 12.31
CA ASN A 105 -30.12 -0.48 12.72
C ASN A 105 -29.75 -1.72 11.87
N PHE A 106 -29.89 -1.61 10.55
CA PHE A 106 -29.68 -2.72 9.60
C PHE A 106 -28.32 -3.44 9.74
N PHE A 107 -27.27 -2.69 10.08
CA PHE A 107 -25.90 -3.21 10.19
C PHE A 107 -25.36 -3.23 11.62
N GLY A 108 -26.19 -2.95 12.62
CA GLY A 108 -25.74 -2.79 14.01
C GLY A 108 -25.01 -4.00 14.57
N SER A 109 -25.50 -5.21 14.30
CA SER A 109 -24.85 -6.45 14.74
C SER A 109 -23.48 -6.66 14.07
N GLN A 110 -23.37 -6.33 12.78
CA GLN A 110 -22.12 -6.44 12.02
C GLN A 110 -21.09 -5.41 12.49
N ILE A 111 -21.53 -4.17 12.71
CA ILE A 111 -20.72 -3.08 13.27
C ILE A 111 -20.21 -3.46 14.65
N GLN A 112 -21.09 -3.94 15.55
CA GLN A 112 -20.67 -4.39 16.89
C GLN A 112 -19.65 -5.53 16.83
N GLN A 113 -19.82 -6.50 15.92
CA GLN A 113 -18.86 -7.58 15.76
C GLN A 113 -17.48 -7.06 15.31
N LEU A 114 -17.45 -6.13 14.36
CA LEU A 114 -16.20 -5.50 13.89
C LEU A 114 -15.55 -4.65 14.97
N GLU A 115 -16.33 -3.87 15.72
CA GLU A 115 -15.86 -3.10 16.86
C GLU A 115 -15.26 -4.00 17.94
N GLN A 116 -15.84 -5.18 18.20
CA GLN A 116 -15.28 -6.12 19.16
C GLN A 116 -13.98 -6.79 18.71
N GLN A 117 -13.83 -7.03 17.40
CA GLN A 117 -12.55 -7.48 16.85
C GLN A 117 -11.49 -6.38 16.94
N LEU A 118 -11.86 -5.13 16.66
CA LEU A 118 -10.99 -3.96 16.77
C LEU A 118 -10.66 -3.59 18.22
N SER A 119 -11.55 -3.89 19.18
CA SER A 119 -11.35 -3.67 20.62
C SER A 119 -10.39 -4.69 21.24
N SER A 120 -10.12 -5.80 20.55
CA SER A 120 -9.19 -6.85 20.98
C SER A 120 -7.94 -6.93 20.07
N PRO A 121 -7.04 -5.92 20.06
CA PRO A 121 -5.83 -5.95 19.23
C PRO A 121 -4.92 -7.15 19.47
N GLU A 122 -4.85 -7.64 20.71
CA GLU A 122 -3.96 -8.75 21.07
C GLU A 122 -4.39 -10.08 20.42
N THR A 123 -5.68 -10.37 20.38
CA THR A 123 -6.20 -11.59 19.75
C THR A 123 -6.05 -11.54 18.24
N LEU A 124 -6.28 -10.37 17.63
CA LEU A 124 -5.98 -10.14 16.21
C LEU A 124 -4.49 -10.38 15.93
N ALA A 125 -3.61 -9.82 16.76
CA ALA A 125 -2.17 -9.94 16.59
C ALA A 125 -1.70 -11.41 16.70
N LEU A 126 -2.19 -12.16 17.70
CA LEU A 126 -1.90 -13.59 17.83
C LEU A 126 -2.40 -14.41 16.63
N SER A 127 -3.62 -14.16 16.17
CA SER A 127 -4.17 -14.82 14.97
C SER A 127 -3.30 -14.56 13.75
N VAL A 128 -2.81 -13.33 13.57
CA VAL A 128 -1.88 -13.01 12.48
C VAL A 128 -0.57 -13.77 12.62
N LEU A 129 -0.03 -13.89 13.83
CA LEU A 129 1.20 -14.64 14.07
C LEU A 129 1.02 -16.12 13.71
N ASP A 130 -0.07 -16.74 14.17
CA ASP A 130 -0.39 -18.14 13.89
C ASP A 130 -0.55 -18.38 12.39
N ASN A 131 -1.30 -17.51 11.70
CA ASN A 131 -1.43 -17.58 10.23
C ASN A 131 -0.07 -17.46 9.52
N MET A 132 0.82 -16.57 9.96
CA MET A 132 2.16 -16.44 9.37
C MET A 132 3.03 -17.69 9.60
N ILE A 133 2.88 -18.34 10.76
CA ILE A 133 3.54 -19.62 11.04
C ILE A 133 3.01 -20.70 10.10
N ASP A 134 1.69 -20.83 9.99
CA ASP A 134 1.05 -21.82 9.12
C ASP A 134 1.41 -21.60 7.64
N GLU A 135 1.36 -20.36 7.15
CA GLU A 135 1.81 -20.01 5.80
C GLU A 135 3.27 -20.44 5.56
N THR A 136 4.14 -20.24 6.54
CA THR A 136 5.55 -20.63 6.45
C THR A 136 5.71 -22.15 6.38
N LEU A 137 4.97 -22.89 7.19
CA LEU A 137 4.97 -24.36 7.17
C LEU A 137 4.42 -24.91 5.85
N ILE A 138 3.34 -24.31 5.34
CA ILE A 138 2.75 -24.67 4.04
C ILE A 138 3.74 -24.43 2.91
N ARG A 139 4.43 -23.28 2.90
CA ARG A 139 5.47 -22.98 1.89
C ARG A 139 6.63 -23.97 1.94
N GLN A 140 7.07 -24.37 3.13
CA GLN A 140 8.10 -25.38 3.29
C GLN A 140 7.67 -26.74 2.73
N GLU A 141 6.44 -27.16 3.00
CA GLU A 141 5.92 -28.44 2.51
C GLU A 141 5.66 -28.41 0.99
N ALA A 142 5.14 -27.29 0.47
CA ALA A 142 4.99 -27.06 -0.96
C ALA A 142 6.34 -27.17 -1.69
N ALA A 143 7.39 -26.52 -1.17
CA ALA A 143 8.73 -26.59 -1.74
C ALA A 143 9.30 -28.02 -1.72
N LYS A 144 9.10 -28.77 -0.63
CA LYS A 144 9.49 -30.20 -0.54
C LYS A 144 8.78 -31.06 -1.59
N ARG A 145 7.55 -30.72 -1.95
CA ARG A 145 6.75 -31.40 -2.98
C ARG A 145 7.00 -30.88 -4.40
N GLY A 146 7.92 -29.92 -4.57
CA GLY A 146 8.19 -29.32 -5.88
C GLY A 146 7.07 -28.42 -6.40
N LEU A 147 6.16 -27.97 -5.53
CA LEU A 147 5.09 -27.04 -5.87
C LEU A 147 5.65 -25.61 -5.80
N SER A 148 5.78 -24.98 -6.97
CA SER A 148 6.19 -23.59 -7.11
C SER A 148 5.22 -22.86 -8.04
N VAL A 149 5.02 -21.58 -7.81
CA VAL A 149 4.12 -20.74 -8.62
C VAL A 149 4.96 -19.82 -9.48
N ASP A 150 4.67 -19.76 -10.78
CA ASP A 150 5.33 -18.85 -11.71
C ASP A 150 4.87 -17.39 -11.45
N PRO A 151 5.79 -16.43 -11.31
CA PRO A 151 5.44 -15.00 -11.23
C PRO A 151 4.54 -14.51 -12.37
N ALA A 152 4.65 -15.05 -13.58
CA ALA A 152 3.80 -14.68 -14.70
C ALA A 152 2.34 -15.08 -14.49
N ASP A 153 2.11 -16.29 -13.95
CA ASP A 153 0.77 -16.79 -13.63
C ASP A 153 0.16 -15.97 -12.48
N LEU A 154 0.95 -15.60 -11.48
CA LEU A 154 0.51 -14.69 -10.41
C LEU A 154 0.09 -13.34 -10.96
N GLN A 155 0.88 -12.75 -11.86
CA GLN A 155 0.56 -11.48 -12.46
C GLN A 155 -0.72 -11.56 -13.29
N LYS A 156 -0.92 -12.65 -14.03
CA LYS A 156 -2.15 -12.89 -14.80
C LYS A 156 -3.38 -12.98 -13.90
N GLU A 157 -3.28 -13.68 -12.77
CA GLU A 157 -4.40 -13.79 -11.82
C GLU A 157 -4.69 -12.44 -11.14
N VAL A 158 -3.66 -11.65 -10.82
CA VAL A 158 -3.84 -10.27 -10.34
C VAL A 158 -4.55 -9.43 -11.40
N GLN A 159 -4.09 -9.46 -12.66
CA GLN A 159 -4.73 -8.72 -13.75
C GLN A 159 -6.21 -9.09 -13.88
N LYS A 160 -6.52 -10.39 -13.87
CA LYS A 160 -7.89 -10.90 -13.92
C LYS A 160 -8.75 -10.43 -12.75
N ASN A 161 -8.22 -10.41 -11.54
CA ASN A 161 -8.93 -9.89 -10.35
C ASN A 161 -9.27 -8.40 -10.48
N PHE A 162 -8.47 -7.64 -11.25
CA PHE A 162 -8.73 -6.25 -11.58
C PHE A 162 -9.54 -6.07 -12.87
N GLY A 163 -10.03 -7.16 -13.47
CA GLY A 163 -10.81 -7.14 -14.72
C GLY A 163 -10.00 -6.87 -15.97
N TYR A 164 -8.67 -6.88 -15.89
CA TYR A 164 -7.78 -6.75 -17.04
C TYR A 164 -7.50 -8.14 -17.64
N GLU A 165 -8.05 -8.38 -18.82
CA GLU A 165 -7.78 -9.58 -19.60
C GLU A 165 -7.23 -9.15 -20.97
N PRO A 166 -5.89 -9.19 -21.18
CA PRO A 166 -5.28 -8.71 -22.41
C PRO A 166 -5.77 -9.46 -23.67
N ASP A 167 -6.24 -10.70 -23.51
CA ASP A 167 -6.76 -11.55 -24.58
C ASP A 167 -8.30 -11.69 -24.57
N ALA A 168 -9.03 -10.86 -23.81
CA ALA A 168 -10.49 -10.95 -23.77
C ALA A 168 -11.09 -10.68 -25.15
N THR A 169 -11.80 -11.68 -25.69
CA THR A 169 -12.65 -11.46 -26.86
C THR A 169 -13.92 -10.77 -26.39
N PRO A 170 -14.32 -9.61 -26.97
CA PRO A 170 -15.50 -8.91 -26.49
C PRO A 170 -16.76 -9.76 -26.74
N THR A 171 -17.41 -10.18 -25.66
CA THR A 171 -18.64 -10.95 -25.72
C THR A 171 -19.81 -10.02 -26.07
N PRO A 172 -20.59 -10.28 -27.14
CA PRO A 172 -21.75 -9.46 -27.45
C PRO A 172 -22.80 -9.59 -26.34
N ILE A 173 -23.31 -8.44 -25.90
CA ILE A 173 -24.34 -8.36 -24.87
C ILE A 173 -25.70 -8.70 -25.51
N MET A 174 -26.56 -9.49 -24.82
CA MET A 174 -27.91 -9.79 -25.33
C MET A 174 -28.69 -8.48 -25.54
N THR A 175 -29.16 -8.25 -26.77
CA THR A 175 -29.91 -7.04 -27.14
C THR A 175 -31.40 -7.21 -26.79
N PRO A 176 -32.03 -6.28 -26.05
CA PRO A 176 -33.48 -6.22 -25.98
C PRO A 176 -34.06 -5.88 -27.36
N ALA A 177 -34.91 -6.73 -27.93
CA ALA A 177 -35.59 -6.44 -29.18
C ALA A 177 -36.67 -5.37 -28.95
N THR A 178 -36.60 -4.25 -29.67
CA THR A 178 -37.66 -3.23 -29.65
C THR A 178 -38.72 -3.61 -30.67
N ILE A 179 -39.94 -3.88 -30.21
CA ILE A 179 -41.10 -4.11 -31.09
C ILE A 179 -41.73 -2.76 -31.38
N THR A 180 -41.81 -2.37 -32.65
CA THR A 180 -42.53 -1.15 -33.08
C THR A 180 -43.75 -1.55 -33.91
N SER A 181 -44.94 -1.15 -33.44
CA SER A 181 -46.20 -1.32 -34.17
C SER A 181 -46.54 -0.01 -34.88
N THR A 182 -46.65 -0.04 -36.21
CA THR A 182 -47.06 1.13 -37.00
C THR A 182 -48.43 0.85 -37.60
N GLN A 183 -49.41 1.68 -37.26
CA GLN A 183 -50.74 1.62 -37.86
C GLN A 183 -50.74 2.43 -39.16
N VAL A 184 -50.97 1.76 -40.28
CA VAL A 184 -51.14 2.42 -41.59
C VAL A 184 -52.64 2.51 -41.88
N VAL A 185 -53.19 3.71 -41.82
CA VAL A 185 -54.60 3.97 -42.19
C VAL A 185 -54.65 4.39 -43.65
N THR A 186 -55.20 3.55 -44.51
CA THR A 186 -55.47 3.88 -45.93
C THR A 186 -56.92 4.30 -46.08
N THR A 187 -57.17 5.54 -46.49
CA THR A 187 -58.52 6.06 -46.76
C THR A 187 -58.99 5.65 -48.15
N SER A 188 -59.55 4.44 -48.26
CA SER A 188 -60.42 4.04 -49.37
C SER A 188 -61.57 3.20 -48.83
N ALA A 189 -62.74 3.34 -49.46
CA ALA A 189 -64.03 2.84 -48.98
C ALA A 189 -63.97 1.36 -48.55
N GLY A 190 -64.07 1.13 -47.23
CA GLY A 190 -63.97 -0.19 -46.60
C GLY A 190 -62.85 -0.24 -45.57
N VAL A 191 -63.18 0.08 -44.32
CA VAL A 191 -62.20 0.15 -43.21
C VAL A 191 -61.70 -1.26 -42.87
N THR A 192 -60.56 -1.66 -43.44
CA THR A 192 -59.77 -2.81 -42.97
C THR A 192 -58.37 -2.30 -42.62
N GLY A 193 -58.12 -2.06 -41.33
CA GLY A 193 -56.79 -1.68 -40.86
C GLY A 193 -55.86 -2.90 -40.87
N THR A 194 -54.75 -2.81 -41.60
CA THR A 194 -53.69 -3.84 -41.56
C THR A 194 -52.62 -3.40 -40.57
N GLN A 195 -52.42 -4.15 -39.50
CA GLN A 195 -51.30 -3.94 -38.57
C GLN A 195 -50.05 -4.59 -39.13
N VAL A 196 -48.99 -3.82 -39.35
CA VAL A 196 -47.68 -4.33 -39.75
C VAL A 196 -46.76 -4.26 -38.52
N VAL A 197 -46.35 -5.41 -38.02
CA VAL A 197 -45.37 -5.52 -36.94
C VAL A 197 -43.99 -5.71 -37.57
N SER A 198 -43.05 -4.82 -37.28
CA SER A 198 -41.66 -4.96 -37.73
C SER A 198 -40.73 -5.08 -36.52
N VAL A 199 -39.74 -5.97 -36.63
CA VAL A 199 -38.70 -6.16 -35.61
C VAL A 199 -37.41 -5.61 -36.18
N THR A 200 -36.87 -4.56 -35.57
CA THR A 200 -35.56 -4.01 -35.94
C THR A 200 -34.55 -4.37 -34.85
N VAL A 201 -33.47 -5.05 -35.22
CA VAL A 201 -32.34 -5.32 -34.33
C VAL A 201 -31.31 -4.20 -34.49
N THR A 202 -31.09 -3.43 -33.43
CA THR A 202 -30.01 -2.44 -33.37
C THR A 202 -28.70 -3.16 -33.02
N PRO A 203 -27.57 -2.89 -33.71
CA PRO A 203 -26.28 -3.45 -33.28
C PRO A 203 -25.97 -3.00 -31.84
N ALA A 204 -25.73 -3.96 -30.95
CA ALA A 204 -25.41 -3.68 -29.56
C ALA A 204 -24.05 -2.98 -29.42
N PRO A 205 -23.87 -2.10 -28.41
CA PRO A 205 -22.54 -1.64 -28.06
C PRO A 205 -21.67 -2.86 -27.71
N THR A 206 -20.51 -2.96 -28.35
CA THR A 206 -19.48 -3.95 -27.98
C THR A 206 -18.82 -3.45 -26.70
N ALA A 207 -18.74 -4.29 -25.66
CA ALA A 207 -18.05 -3.91 -24.42
C ALA A 207 -16.58 -3.61 -24.74
N THR A 208 -16.13 -2.39 -24.43
CA THR A 208 -14.73 -2.00 -24.61
C THR A 208 -13.88 -2.79 -23.61
N PRO A 209 -12.83 -3.51 -24.04
CA PRO A 209 -11.96 -4.21 -23.11
C PRO A 209 -11.32 -3.20 -22.14
N TYR A 210 -11.20 -3.61 -20.88
CA TYR A 210 -10.51 -2.83 -19.85
C TYR A 210 -9.05 -2.65 -20.28
N THR A 211 -8.57 -1.40 -20.37
CA THR A 211 -7.26 -1.12 -20.97
C THR A 211 -6.12 -1.32 -19.98
N GLU A 212 -4.91 -1.61 -20.48
CA GLU A 212 -3.72 -1.75 -19.63
C GLU A 212 -3.45 -0.47 -18.82
N THR A 213 -3.66 0.69 -19.43
CA THR A 213 -3.46 1.99 -18.77
C THR A 213 -4.41 2.18 -17.59
N GLU A 214 -5.69 1.81 -17.75
CA GLU A 214 -6.66 1.87 -16.66
C GLU A 214 -6.34 0.84 -15.57
N TYR A 215 -5.90 -0.35 -15.94
CA TYR A 215 -5.39 -1.34 -14.99
C TYR A 215 -4.24 -0.77 -14.15
N GLN A 216 -3.19 -0.25 -14.77
CA GLN A 216 -2.04 0.30 -14.05
C GLN A 216 -2.44 1.46 -13.14
N ARG A 217 -3.38 2.32 -13.59
CA ARG A 217 -3.90 3.43 -12.80
C ARG A 217 -4.63 2.93 -11.55
N VAL A 218 -5.59 2.02 -11.70
CA VAL A 218 -6.39 1.49 -10.58
C VAL A 218 -5.54 0.62 -9.65
N TYR A 219 -4.61 -0.15 -10.19
CA TYR A 219 -3.64 -0.92 -9.41
C TYR A 219 -2.82 -0.01 -8.50
N LYS A 220 -2.26 1.07 -9.06
CA LYS A 220 -1.49 2.05 -8.29
C LYS A 220 -2.36 2.74 -7.24
N GLU A 221 -3.57 3.15 -7.60
CA GLU A 221 -4.53 3.78 -6.69
C GLU A 221 -4.86 2.84 -5.51
N THR A 222 -5.02 1.55 -5.78
CA THR A 222 -5.25 0.52 -4.75
C THR A 222 -4.07 0.43 -3.79
N LEU A 223 -2.84 0.38 -4.31
CA LEU A 223 -1.63 0.35 -3.49
C LEU A 223 -1.47 1.62 -2.65
N ASP A 224 -1.78 2.79 -3.23
CA ASP A 224 -1.73 4.06 -2.52
C ASP A 224 -2.78 4.10 -1.39
N ASN A 225 -3.99 3.61 -1.63
CA ASN A 225 -5.05 3.50 -0.62
C ASN A 225 -4.69 2.53 0.51
N ILE A 226 -4.09 1.37 0.18
CA ILE A 226 -3.59 0.42 1.18
C ILE A 226 -2.49 1.09 2.02
N LYS A 227 -1.55 1.78 1.39
CA LYS A 227 -0.47 2.48 2.09
C LYS A 227 -0.99 3.61 2.97
N GLN A 228 -1.97 4.38 2.52
CA GLN A 228 -2.57 5.45 3.32
C GLN A 228 -3.34 4.91 4.54
N SER A 229 -4.07 3.80 4.37
CA SER A 229 -4.91 3.24 5.44
C SER A 229 -4.15 2.37 6.44
N SER A 230 -3.15 1.61 5.98
CA SER A 230 -2.39 0.66 6.83
C SER A 230 -0.98 1.14 7.18
N GLY A 231 -0.42 2.09 6.42
CA GLY A 231 1.00 2.47 6.51
C GLY A 231 1.96 1.43 5.93
N VAL A 232 1.46 0.39 5.26
CA VAL A 232 2.23 -0.74 4.71
C VAL A 232 2.44 -0.54 3.21
N THR A 233 3.66 -0.77 2.75
CA THR A 233 4.04 -0.71 1.33
C THR A 233 3.79 -2.04 0.62
N GLU A 234 3.70 -2.03 -0.71
CA GLU A 234 3.58 -3.26 -1.51
C GLU A 234 4.71 -4.26 -1.24
N ALA A 235 5.94 -3.76 -1.09
CA ALA A 235 7.10 -4.60 -0.80
C ALA A 235 6.94 -5.32 0.55
N GLU A 236 6.44 -4.63 1.58
CA GLU A 236 6.16 -5.22 2.89
C GLU A 236 4.97 -6.19 2.85
N PHE A 237 4.00 -5.96 1.96
CA PHE A 237 2.85 -6.84 1.77
C PHE A 237 3.21 -8.14 1.05
N ARG A 238 4.04 -8.07 0.01
CA ARG A 238 4.47 -9.24 -0.80
C ARG A 238 5.56 -10.08 -0.13
N ALA A 239 6.20 -9.54 0.89
CA ALA A 239 7.35 -10.10 1.59
C ALA A 239 6.97 -11.35 2.39
#